data_AF-A0A1A8H700-F1
#
_entry.id   AF-A0A1A8H700-F1
#
_cell.length_a   1.000
_cell.length_b   1.000
_cell.length_c   1.000
_cell.angle_alpha   90.00
_cell.angle_beta   90.00
_cell.angle_gamma   90.00
#
_symmetry.space_group_name_H-M   'P 1'
#
loop_
_entity.id
_entity.type
_entity.pdbx_description
1 polymer ?
#
loop_
_entity_poly.entity_id
_entity_poly.type
_entity_poly.pdbx_seq_one_letter_code
_entity_poly.pdbx_strand_id
1 'polypeptide(L)'
;NGNPQNPYCNGIDGVLEAYYQSLKSVRLYGPTHFSPVINHVARYASAITDGSQYFILLIISDGVITDMAQTKESIVNAASLPMSIIIVGVGPAEFDEMIELDGDEERISSQ
;
A
#
# COMPACT_ATOMS: atom_id res chain seq x y z
N ASN A 1 10.60 11.84 2.80
CA ASN A 1 11.38 13.09 2.68
C ASN A 1 10.54 14.36 2.90
N GLY A 2 9.24 14.28 3.24
CA GLY A 2 8.40 15.44 3.53
C GLY A 2 8.07 16.35 2.33
N ASN A 3 8.47 15.98 1.11
CA ASN A 3 8.22 16.78 -0.09
C ASN A 3 6.95 16.29 -0.81
N PRO A 4 5.86 17.10 -0.87
CA PRO A 4 4.62 16.70 -1.52
C PRO A 4 4.73 16.50 -3.04
N GLN A 5 5.74 17.12 -3.67
CA GLN A 5 5.94 17.08 -5.12
C GLN A 5 6.88 15.93 -5.55
N ASN A 6 7.63 15.36 -4.61
CA ASN A 6 8.56 14.27 -4.87
C ASN A 6 8.58 13.33 -3.68
N PRO A 7 7.91 12.17 -3.73
CA PRO A 7 7.86 11.23 -2.61
C PRO A 7 9.12 10.35 -2.47
N TYR A 8 10.06 10.39 -3.43
CA TYR A 8 11.20 9.47 -3.47
C TYR A 8 12.24 9.76 -2.38
N CYS A 9 12.66 8.71 -1.68
CA CYS A 9 13.71 8.75 -0.67
C CYS A 9 15.00 8.13 -1.23
N ASN A 10 16.16 8.58 -0.73
CA ASN A 10 17.45 8.02 -1.13
C ASN A 10 17.73 6.74 -0.36
N GLY A 11 17.44 5.59 -0.98
CA GLY A 11 17.63 4.28 -0.38
C GLY A 11 16.80 4.07 0.89
N ILE A 12 17.10 2.98 1.60
CA ILE A 12 16.39 2.60 2.83
C ILE A 12 16.65 3.59 3.97
N ASP A 13 17.88 4.11 4.09
CA ASP A 13 18.22 5.09 5.12
C ASP A 13 17.36 6.35 5.01
N GLY A 14 17.11 6.83 3.78
CA GLY A 14 16.22 7.96 3.55
C GLY A 14 14.76 7.68 3.87
N VAL A 15 14.31 6.43 3.71
CA VAL A 15 12.96 5.99 4.13
C VAL A 15 12.85 6.01 5.65
N LEU A 16 13.84 5.47 6.36
CA LEU A 16 13.87 5.47 7.83
C LEU A 16 13.93 6.89 8.39
N GLU A 17 14.75 7.76 7.82
CA GLU A 17 14.81 9.16 8.20
C GLU A 17 13.45 9.85 8.01
N ALA A 18 12.83 9.66 6.83
CA ALA A 18 11.51 10.22 6.55
C ALA A 18 10.44 9.73 7.53
N TYR A 19 10.47 8.44 7.89
CA TYR A 19 9.58 7.84 8.87
C TYR A 19 9.73 8.52 10.24
N TYR A 20 10.95 8.61 10.79
CA TYR A 20 11.19 9.23 12.10
C TYR A 20 10.82 10.72 12.14
N GLN A 21 11.02 11.45 11.03
CA GLN A 21 10.61 12.85 10.95
C GLN A 21 9.08 12.99 10.90
N SER A 22 8.40 12.10 10.18
CA SER A 22 6.93 12.11 10.07
C SER A 22 6.28 11.89 11.44
N LEU A 23 6.79 10.94 12.24
CA LEU A 23 6.30 10.67 13.60
C LEU A 23 6.32 11.91 14.52
N LYS A 24 7.20 12.87 14.29
CA LYS A 24 7.30 14.10 15.09
C LYS A 24 6.33 15.19 14.65
N SER A 25 5.83 15.13 13.42
CA SER A 25 5.08 16.21 12.76
C SER A 25 3.63 15.86 12.47
N VAL A 26 3.26 14.57 12.46
CA VAL A 26 1.89 14.13 12.25
C VAL A 26 1.21 13.72 13.55
N ARG A 27 -0.11 13.84 13.57
CA ARG A 27 -0.95 13.24 14.61
C ARG A 27 -1.51 11.93 14.06
N LEU A 28 -1.21 10.82 14.71
CA LEU A 28 -1.77 9.52 14.35
C LEU A 28 -3.30 9.55 14.50
N TYR A 29 -3.99 9.07 13.48
CA TYR A 29 -5.45 9.07 13.41
C TYR A 29 -5.92 7.91 12.50
N GLY A 30 -7.20 7.56 12.59
CA GLY A 30 -7.85 6.56 11.74
C GLY A 30 -9.01 7.16 10.94
N PRO A 31 -9.74 6.37 10.14
CA PRO A 31 -9.62 4.93 9.95
C PRO A 31 -8.40 4.51 9.09
N THR A 32 -8.14 3.21 9.04
CA THR A 32 -7.07 2.61 8.24
C THR A 32 -7.58 2.32 6.83
N HIS A 33 -7.14 3.10 5.84
CA HIS A 33 -7.57 2.99 4.45
C HIS A 33 -6.41 2.60 3.51
N PHE A 34 -6.55 1.50 2.77
CA PHE A 34 -5.50 1.03 1.84
C PHE A 34 -5.76 1.41 0.39
N SER A 35 -7.02 1.58 -0.02
CA SER A 35 -7.36 1.96 -1.40
C SER A 35 -6.60 3.19 -1.90
N PRO A 36 -6.45 4.29 -1.13
CA PRO A 36 -5.75 5.48 -1.62
C PRO A 36 -4.27 5.25 -1.97
N VAL A 37 -3.55 4.44 -1.19
CA VAL A 37 -2.11 4.20 -1.43
C VAL A 37 -1.90 3.20 -2.57
N ILE A 38 -2.76 2.18 -2.69
CA ILE A 38 -2.76 1.23 -3.82
C ILE A 38 -2.98 1.99 -5.12
N ASN A 39 -4.03 2.82 -5.17
CA ASN A 39 -4.33 3.64 -6.35
C ASN A 39 -3.22 4.66 -6.66
N HIS A 40 -2.50 5.14 -5.64
CA HIS A 40 -1.36 6.03 -5.86
C HIS A 40 -0.23 5.33 -6.61
N VAL A 41 0.18 4.14 -6.18
CA VAL A 41 1.25 3.37 -6.84
C VAL A 41 0.78 2.83 -8.19
N ALA A 42 -0.47 2.38 -8.31
CA ALA A 42 -1.05 1.93 -9.56
C ALA A 42 -0.94 2.98 -10.68
N ARG A 43 -1.09 4.28 -10.36
CA ARG A 43 -0.89 5.36 -11.36
C ARG A 43 0.54 5.46 -11.88
N TYR A 44 1.55 5.15 -11.07
CA TYR A 44 2.93 5.09 -11.55
C TYR A 44 3.17 3.83 -12.36
N ALA A 45 2.67 2.68 -11.88
CA ALA A 45 2.80 1.41 -12.58
C ALA A 45 2.13 1.43 -13.96
N SER A 46 0.96 2.09 -14.10
CA SER A 46 0.24 2.20 -15.38
C SER A 46 0.94 3.07 -16.41
N ALA A 47 1.84 3.97 -15.99
CA ALA A 47 2.66 4.76 -16.90
C ALA A 47 3.79 3.94 -17.54
N ILE A 48 4.12 2.76 -17.00
CA ILE A 48 5.15 1.87 -17.51
C ILE A 48 4.53 0.88 -18.49
N THR A 49 4.82 1.07 -19.77
CA THR A 49 4.28 0.25 -20.87
C THR A 49 5.33 -0.59 -21.58
N ASP A 50 6.61 -0.30 -21.35
CA ASP A 50 7.76 -0.93 -22.01
C ASP A 50 8.40 -2.06 -21.18
N GLY A 51 7.90 -2.32 -19.97
CA GLY A 51 8.44 -3.33 -19.06
C GLY A 51 9.76 -2.95 -18.39
N SER A 52 10.19 -1.69 -18.47
CA SER A 52 11.45 -1.22 -17.89
C SER A 52 11.46 -1.20 -16.35
N GLN A 53 10.28 -1.19 -15.73
CA GLN A 53 10.12 -1.08 -14.29
C GLN A 53 8.98 -1.97 -13.79
N TYR A 54 9.13 -2.45 -12.56
CA TYR A 54 8.14 -3.21 -11.82
C TYR A 54 8.09 -2.68 -10.39
N PHE A 55 6.90 -2.46 -9.85
CA PHE A 55 6.71 -1.84 -8.54
C PHE A 55 6.36 -2.87 -7.47
N ILE A 56 6.90 -2.69 -6.27
CA ILE A 56 6.48 -3.45 -5.09
C ILE A 56 5.99 -2.44 -4.06
N LEU A 57 4.70 -2.46 -3.75
CA LEU A 57 4.10 -1.67 -2.69
C LEU A 57 4.10 -2.49 -1.39
N LEU A 58 4.90 -2.08 -0.41
CA LEU A 58 4.88 -2.62 0.95
C LEU A 58 4.02 -1.75 1.85
N ILE A 59 2.95 -2.31 2.41
CA ILE A 59 2.05 -1.66 3.39
C ILE A 59 2.30 -2.30 4.75
N ILE A 60 2.58 -1.49 5.77
CA ILE A 60 2.75 -1.94 7.16
C ILE A 60 1.64 -1.31 7.99
N SER A 61 0.84 -2.11 8.68
CA SER A 61 -0.31 -1.65 9.47
C SER A 61 -0.42 -2.41 10.79
N ASP A 62 -0.85 -1.74 11.86
CA ASP A 62 -1.12 -2.33 13.16
C ASP A 62 -2.61 -2.59 13.43
N GLY A 63 -3.46 -2.35 12.44
CA GLY A 63 -4.90 -2.44 12.60
C GLY A 63 -5.65 -2.88 11.33
N VAL A 64 -6.95 -3.12 11.54
CA VAL A 64 -7.89 -3.65 10.57
C VAL A 64 -8.23 -2.63 9.48
N ILE A 65 -8.42 -3.12 8.26
CA ILE A 65 -8.75 -2.33 7.07
C ILE A 65 -10.20 -1.87 7.18
N THR A 66 -10.45 -0.56 7.09
CA THR A 66 -11.81 -0.01 7.18
C THR A 66 -12.48 0.15 5.81
N ASP A 67 -11.71 0.21 4.74
CA ASP A 67 -12.18 0.38 3.35
C ASP A 67 -12.04 -0.93 2.53
N MET A 68 -12.47 -2.06 3.09
CA MET A 68 -12.24 -3.38 2.51
C MET A 68 -12.77 -3.50 1.06
N ALA A 69 -13.99 -3.04 0.80
CA ALA A 69 -14.59 -3.11 -0.54
C ALA A 69 -13.77 -2.30 -1.58
N GLN A 70 -13.39 -1.08 -1.23
CA GLN A 70 -12.60 -0.20 -2.08
C GLN A 70 -11.17 -0.73 -2.27
N THR A 71 -10.61 -1.34 -1.23
CA THR A 71 -9.29 -1.98 -1.27
C THR A 71 -9.30 -3.14 -2.27
N LYS A 72 -10.31 -4.02 -2.23
CA LYS A 72 -10.47 -5.10 -3.23
C LYS A 72 -10.59 -4.57 -4.65
N GLU A 73 -11.44 -3.56 -4.87
CA GLU A 73 -11.58 -2.93 -6.20
C GLU A 73 -10.23 -2.36 -6.68
N SER A 74 -9.48 -1.71 -5.80
CA SER A 74 -8.17 -1.15 -6.12
C SER A 74 -7.16 -2.24 -6.47
N ILE A 75 -7.16 -3.38 -5.78
CA ILE A 75 -6.31 -4.54 -6.07
C ILE A 75 -6.69 -5.15 -7.42
N VAL A 76 -7.97 -5.37 -7.68
CA VAL A 76 -8.46 -5.92 -8.95
C VAL A 76 -8.07 -5.03 -10.13
N ASN A 77 -8.23 -3.71 -9.99
CA ASN A 77 -7.82 -2.75 -11.01
C ASN A 77 -6.30 -2.75 -11.23
N ALA A 78 -5.52 -2.91 -10.15
CA ALA A 78 -4.07 -2.97 -10.21
C ALA A 78 -3.52 -4.31 -10.73
N ALA A 79 -4.32 -5.38 -10.76
CA ALA A 79 -3.85 -6.75 -11.09
C ALA A 79 -3.29 -6.90 -12.52
N SER A 80 -3.59 -5.97 -13.43
CA SER A 80 -3.05 -5.95 -14.79
C SER A 80 -1.80 -5.10 -14.95
N LEU A 81 -1.38 -4.39 -13.90
CA LEU A 81 -0.26 -3.46 -13.91
C LEU A 81 1.04 -4.17 -13.49
N PRO A 82 2.23 -3.64 -13.85
CA PRO A 82 3.51 -4.20 -13.43
C PRO A 82 3.80 -3.86 -11.96
N MET A 83 2.99 -4.38 -11.04
CA MET A 83 3.17 -4.19 -9.61
C MET A 83 2.72 -5.39 -8.75
N SER A 84 3.34 -5.54 -7.59
CA SER A 84 2.93 -6.42 -6.50
C SER A 84 2.59 -5.59 -5.26
N ILE A 85 1.70 -6.11 -4.42
CA ILE A 85 1.33 -5.51 -3.13
C ILE A 85 1.67 -6.53 -2.04
N ILE A 86 2.37 -6.08 -1.00
CA ILE A 86 2.71 -6.87 0.19
C ILE A 86 2.15 -6.12 1.39
N ILE A 87 1.32 -6.79 2.19
CA ILE A 87 0.73 -6.24 3.40
C ILE A 87 1.32 -6.96 4.61
N VAL A 88 1.86 -6.21 5.57
CA VAL A 88 2.44 -6.73 6.81
C VAL A 88 1.66 -6.17 7.99
N GLY A 89 0.90 -7.04 8.64
CA GLY A 89 0.29 -6.77 9.94
C GLY A 89 1.34 -6.78 11.06
N VAL A 90 1.32 -5.79 11.95
CA VAL A 90 2.20 -5.72 13.13
C VAL A 90 1.40 -5.50 14.41
N GLY A 91 1.92 -5.96 15.55
CA GLY A 91 1.22 -5.77 16.83
C GLY A 91 0.09 -6.78 17.07
N PRO A 92 -0.75 -6.54 18.09
CA PRO A 92 -1.66 -7.56 18.64
C PRO A 92 -3.08 -7.52 18.04
N ALA A 93 -3.29 -6.82 16.92
CA ALA A 93 -4.62 -6.77 16.29
C ALA A 93 -4.98 -8.11 15.63
N GLU A 94 -6.27 -8.34 15.46
CA GLU A 94 -6.80 -9.48 14.70
C GLU A 94 -6.74 -9.13 13.20
N PHE A 95 -6.12 -10.00 12.40
CA PHE A 95 -5.86 -9.77 10.96
C PHE A 95 -6.66 -10.71 10.05
N ASP A 96 -7.69 -11.38 10.55
CA ASP A 96 -8.50 -12.35 9.80
C ASP A 96 -9.05 -11.76 8.49
N GLU A 97 -9.48 -10.50 8.51
CA GLU A 97 -9.98 -9.80 7.32
C GLU A 97 -8.90 -9.62 6.23
N MET A 98 -7.61 -9.57 6.61
CA MET A 98 -6.52 -9.44 5.63
C MET A 98 -6.25 -10.73 4.87
N ILE A 99 -6.68 -11.89 5.40
CA ILE A 99 -6.58 -13.19 4.70
C ILE A 99 -7.38 -13.15 3.40
N GLU A 100 -8.49 -12.42 3.38
CA GLU A 100 -9.31 -12.24 2.18
C GLU A 100 -8.58 -11.49 1.05
N LEU A 101 -7.49 -10.79 1.37
CA LEU A 101 -6.69 -10.03 0.41
C LEU A 101 -5.43 -10.77 -0.06
N ASP A 102 -5.14 -11.96 0.45
CA ASP A 102 -3.90 -12.68 0.14
C ASP A 102 -3.92 -13.25 -1.29
N GLY A 103 -5.09 -13.68 -1.76
CA GLY A 103 -5.26 -14.16 -3.14
C GLY A 103 -4.67 -15.55 -3.43
N ASP A 104 -4.10 -16.22 -2.43
CA ASP A 104 -3.44 -17.52 -2.53
C ASP A 104 -4.43 -18.68 -2.78
N GLU A 105 -5.54 -18.71 -2.02
CA GLU A 105 -6.57 -19.76 -2.15
C GLU A 105 -7.66 -19.37 -3.16
N GLU A 106 -8.14 -18.13 -3.08
CA GLU A 106 -9.20 -17.60 -3.94
C GLU A 106 -8.74 -16.29 -4.58
N ARG A 107 -8.93 -16.18 -5.90
CA ARG A 107 -8.61 -14.95 -6.63
C ARG A 107 -9.55 -13.84 -6.17
N ILE A 108 -8.97 -12.71 -5.74
CA ILE A 108 -9.72 -11.53 -5.34
C ILE A 108 -10.57 -11.03 -6.50
N SER A 109 -11.86 -10.82 -6.23
CA SER A 109 -12.83 -10.24 -7.16
C SER A 109 -13.59 -9.10 -6.49
N SER A 110 -13.83 -8.01 -7.21
CA SER A 110 -14.82 -7.00 -6.84
C SER A 110 -16.18 -7.42 -7.42
N GLN A 111 -17.19 -7.60 -6.56
CA GLN A 111 -18.57 -7.80 -7.01
C GLN A 111 -19.14 -6.54 -7.65
#